data_AF-A0A317N1E0-F1
#
_entry.id   AF-A0A317N1E0-F1
#
_cell.length_a   1.000
_cell.length_b   1.000
_cell.length_c   1.000
_cell.angle_alpha   90.00
_cell.angle_beta   90.00
_cell.angle_gamma   90.00
#
_symmetry.space_group_name_H-M   'P 1'
#
loop_
_entity.id
_entity.type
_entity.pdbx_description
1 polymer ?
#
loop_
_entity_poly.entity_id
_entity_poly.type
_entity_poly.pdbx_seq_one_letter_code
_entity_poly.pdbx_strand_id
1 'polypeptide(L)'
;MTAPQEHIEGDGVDDETTTLDRSEETDEDQLRQDPLEGAMDPPEHWTGATSYGMTPREESQPRPLDERLAEEEPDVVPGSAPQAPGSAPADIDTEGVPTPPAPGYEEDLGISADVAGGSMPSEIRHPEPPD
;
A
#
# COMPACT_ATOMS: atom_id res chain seq x y z
N MET A 1 -46.08 48.13 19.84
CA MET A 1 -45.55 46.78 20.09
C MET A 1 -44.15 46.71 19.52
N THR A 2 -43.14 46.91 20.36
CA THR A 2 -41.77 46.41 20.17
C THR A 2 -41.25 46.17 21.57
N ALA A 3 -41.00 44.91 21.91
CA ALA A 3 -40.39 44.54 23.18
C ALA A 3 -38.94 45.08 23.20
N PRO A 4 -38.44 45.59 24.34
CA PRO A 4 -37.02 45.83 24.48
C PRO A 4 -36.29 44.49 24.40
N GLN A 5 -35.22 44.44 23.62
CA GLN A 5 -34.37 43.26 23.50
C GLN A 5 -33.71 43.02 24.86
N GLU A 6 -34.12 41.95 25.53
CA GLU A 6 -33.47 41.41 26.72
C GLU A 6 -32.04 41.04 26.33
N HIS A 7 -31.09 41.88 26.74
CA HIS A 7 -29.66 41.59 26.63
C HIS A 7 -29.37 40.49 27.65
N ILE A 8 -29.13 39.27 27.16
CA ILE A 8 -28.84 38.12 28.00
C ILE A 8 -27.52 38.40 28.71
N GLU A 9 -27.61 38.70 30.00
CA GLU A 9 -26.49 38.96 30.89
C GLU A 9 -25.78 37.63 31.14
N GLY A 10 -24.65 37.42 30.46
CA GLY A 10 -23.75 36.29 30.66
C GLY A 10 -22.35 36.78 30.92
N ASP A 11 -21.93 36.68 32.18
CA ASP A 11 -20.61 36.97 32.77
C ASP A 11 -19.48 36.04 32.25
N GLY A 12 -19.35 35.89 30.93
CA GLY A 12 -18.33 35.01 30.32
C GLY A 12 -17.75 35.49 28.99
N VAL A 13 -18.19 36.66 28.51
CA VAL A 13 -17.83 37.15 27.17
C VAL A 13 -16.39 37.68 27.09
N ASP A 14 -15.79 38.11 28.20
CA ASP A 14 -14.43 38.67 28.18
C ASP A 14 -13.33 37.62 27.96
N ASP A 15 -13.53 36.37 28.40
CA ASP A 15 -12.53 35.30 28.26
C ASP A 15 -12.65 34.55 26.93
N GLU A 16 -13.89 34.29 26.48
CA GLU A 16 -14.15 33.63 25.20
C GLU A 16 -13.78 34.52 24.00
N THR A 17 -14.09 35.82 24.05
CA THR A 17 -13.70 36.77 22.98
C THR A 17 -12.20 36.99 22.94
N THR A 18 -11.55 37.13 24.11
CA THR A 18 -10.10 37.22 24.22
C THR A 18 -9.41 35.95 23.70
N THR A 19 -10.01 34.77 23.91
CA THR A 19 -9.45 33.50 23.43
C THR A 19 -9.62 33.34 21.92
N LEU A 20 -10.75 33.79 21.35
CA LEU A 20 -10.97 33.80 19.90
C LEU A 20 -10.01 34.77 19.18
N ASP A 21 -9.84 35.98 19.72
CA ASP A 21 -8.93 37.01 19.20
C ASP A 21 -7.47 36.52 19.21
N ARG A 22 -7.03 35.88 20.31
CA ARG A 22 -5.70 35.24 20.39
C ARG A 22 -5.52 34.07 19.39
N SER A 23 -6.60 33.39 19.04
CA SER A 23 -6.55 32.28 18.09
C SER A 23 -6.40 32.78 16.65
N GLU A 24 -7.11 33.85 16.28
CA GLU A 24 -6.97 34.51 14.96
C GLU A 24 -5.62 35.19 14.78
N GLU A 25 -5.00 35.74 15.83
CA GLU A 25 -3.64 36.30 15.75
C GLU A 25 -2.56 35.26 15.41
N THR A 26 -2.84 33.96 15.61
CA THR A 26 -1.92 32.86 15.27
C THR A 26 -2.12 32.36 13.83
N ASP A 27 -3.09 32.90 13.10
CA ASP A 27 -3.31 32.53 11.70
C ASP A 27 -2.16 33.01 10.80
N GLU A 28 -1.91 32.27 9.73
CA GLU A 28 -0.75 32.39 8.84
C GLU A 28 -0.72 33.76 8.14
N ASP A 29 -1.90 34.26 7.76
CA ASP A 29 -2.08 35.57 7.13
C ASP A 29 -1.68 36.72 8.07
N GLN A 30 -1.93 36.56 9.38
CA GLN A 30 -1.61 37.56 10.40
C GLN A 30 -0.14 37.49 10.83
N LEU A 31 0.40 36.28 10.97
CA LEU A 31 1.81 36.04 11.23
C LEU A 31 2.71 36.41 10.03
N ARG A 32 2.11 36.55 8.84
CA ARG A 32 2.80 36.78 7.56
C ARG A 32 3.90 35.76 7.32
N GLN A 33 3.67 34.54 7.80
CA GLN A 33 4.54 33.39 7.60
C GLN A 33 3.82 32.45 6.65
N ASP A 34 4.49 32.09 5.55
CA ASP A 34 4.03 31.00 4.70
C ASP A 34 4.42 29.68 5.38
N PRO A 35 3.46 28.79 5.70
CA PRO A 35 3.76 27.48 6.29
C PRO A 35 4.72 26.65 5.44
N LEU A 36 4.72 26.88 4.13
CA LEU A 36 5.58 26.20 3.18
C LEU A 36 7.01 26.76 3.18
N GLU A 37 7.25 27.95 3.72
CA GLU A 37 8.60 28.56 3.76
C GLU A 37 9.61 27.66 4.48
N GLY A 38 9.22 27.06 5.61
CA GLY A 38 10.06 26.10 6.34
C GLY A 38 10.25 24.75 5.64
N ALA A 39 9.42 24.43 4.64
CA ALA A 39 9.50 23.20 3.86
C ALA A 39 10.21 23.40 2.51
N MET A 40 10.51 24.64 2.13
CA MET A 40 11.19 24.97 0.87
C MET A 40 12.69 24.68 0.93
N ASP A 41 13.30 24.87 2.10
CA ASP A 41 14.69 24.49 2.30
C ASP A 41 14.79 22.99 2.59
N PRO A 42 15.51 22.22 1.77
CA PRO A 42 15.75 20.82 2.07
C PRO A 42 16.55 20.70 3.37
N PRO A 43 16.42 19.57 4.09
CA PRO A 43 17.16 19.35 5.32
C PRO A 43 18.66 19.56 5.13
N GLU A 44 19.32 20.00 6.21
CA GLU A 44 20.78 20.01 6.28
C GLU A 44 21.32 18.63 5.87
N HIS A 45 22.35 18.61 5.03
CA HIS A 45 22.95 17.40 4.45
C HIS A 45 22.14 16.65 3.40
N TRP A 46 21.04 17.21 2.88
CA TRP A 46 20.45 16.67 1.65
C TRP A 46 21.45 16.76 0.50
N THR A 47 21.78 15.61 -0.08
CA THR A 47 22.51 15.52 -1.34
C THR A 47 21.55 15.07 -2.42
N GLY A 48 21.59 15.73 -3.58
CA GLY A 48 20.81 15.31 -4.74
C GLY A 48 21.06 13.84 -5.09
N ALA A 49 20.05 13.20 -5.69
CA ALA A 49 20.18 11.82 -6.14
C ALA A 49 21.29 11.71 -7.21
N THR A 50 22.28 10.86 -6.97
CA THR A 50 23.41 10.59 -7.88
C THR A 50 23.34 9.21 -8.52
N SER A 51 22.14 8.61 -8.54
CA SER A 51 21.90 7.29 -9.10
C SER A 51 21.94 7.30 -10.63
N TYR A 52 22.10 6.12 -11.23
CA TYR A 52 22.04 5.95 -12.68
C TYR A 52 20.70 6.41 -13.25
N GLY A 53 20.72 7.05 -14.42
CA GLY A 53 19.52 7.53 -15.12
C GLY A 53 19.25 9.03 -14.92
N MET A 54 20.21 9.77 -14.37
CA MET A 54 20.12 11.22 -14.20
C MET A 54 20.59 12.00 -15.44
N THR A 55 21.15 11.32 -16.43
CA THR A 55 21.58 11.92 -17.70
C THR A 55 20.85 11.32 -18.90
N PRO A 56 20.61 12.09 -19.99
CA PRO A 56 19.92 11.58 -21.19
C PRO A 56 20.61 10.35 -21.82
N ARG A 57 21.94 10.27 -21.65
CA ARG A 57 22.73 9.14 -22.11
C ARG A 57 22.36 7.85 -21.37
N GLU A 58 22.17 7.94 -20.06
CA GLU A 58 21.83 6.81 -19.19
C GLU A 58 20.37 6.42 -19.34
N GLU A 59 19.46 7.38 -19.52
CA GLU A 59 18.04 7.07 -19.78
C GLU A 59 17.86 6.27 -21.08
N SER A 60 18.66 6.57 -22.11
CA SER A 60 18.63 5.86 -23.40
C SER A 60 19.34 4.51 -23.40
N GLN A 61 20.15 4.21 -22.38
CA GLN A 61 20.94 2.98 -22.27
C GLN A 61 20.61 2.32 -20.94
N PRO A 62 19.73 1.30 -20.90
CA PRO A 62 19.44 0.62 -19.65
C PRO A 62 20.71 0.00 -19.06
N ARG A 63 20.83 0.03 -17.73
CA ARG A 63 21.91 -0.67 -17.02
C ARG A 63 21.93 -2.16 -17.33
N PRO A 64 23.11 -2.81 -17.31
CA PRO A 64 23.20 -4.25 -17.43
C PRO A 64 22.41 -4.92 -16.29
N LEU A 65 21.71 -6.02 -16.63
CA LEU A 65 20.86 -6.74 -15.69
C LEU A 65 21.63 -7.25 -14.47
N ASP A 66 22.86 -7.74 -14.68
CA ASP A 66 23.71 -8.28 -13.61
C ASP A 66 24.01 -7.23 -12.52
N GLU A 67 24.22 -5.98 -12.92
CA GLU A 67 24.48 -4.88 -11.98
C GLU A 67 23.24 -4.56 -11.15
N ARG A 68 22.06 -4.58 -11.77
CA ARG A 68 20.79 -4.39 -11.07
C ARG A 68 20.49 -5.53 -10.08
N LEU A 69 20.77 -6.78 -10.47
CA LEU A 69 20.59 -7.94 -9.60
C LEU A 69 21.57 -7.94 -8.42
N ALA A 70 22.78 -7.41 -8.61
CA ALA A 70 23.76 -7.32 -7.54
C ALA A 70 23.38 -6.29 -6.45
N GLU A 71 22.54 -5.29 -6.78
CA GLU A 71 22.00 -4.33 -5.82
C GLU A 71 20.81 -4.88 -5.02
N GLU A 72 20.12 -5.92 -5.53
CA GLU A 72 18.95 -6.51 -4.87
C GLU A 72 19.35 -7.52 -3.78
N GLU A 73 18.63 -7.48 -2.66
CA GLU A 73 18.69 -8.54 -1.65
C GLU A 73 17.68 -9.64 -2.01
N PRO A 74 18.07 -10.93 -2.01
CA PRO A 74 17.11 -12.02 -2.16
C PRO A 74 16.15 -12.09 -0.98
N ASP A 75 14.84 -12.05 -1.22
CA ASP A 75 13.77 -12.27 -0.21
C ASP A 75 13.65 -13.75 0.22
N VAL A 76 14.75 -14.49 0.17
CA VAL A 76 14.81 -15.89 0.58
C VAL A 76 15.96 -16.09 1.54
N VAL A 77 15.67 -16.75 2.67
CA VAL A 77 16.71 -17.08 3.66
C VAL A 77 17.70 -18.06 3.02
N PRO A 78 19.00 -17.75 3.00
CA PRO A 78 20.00 -18.64 2.41
C PRO A 78 20.03 -19.98 3.15
N GLY A 79 19.76 -21.07 2.42
CA GLY A 79 19.67 -22.42 2.97
C GLY A 79 18.25 -22.90 3.29
N SER A 80 17.25 -22.03 3.19
CA SER A 80 15.85 -22.48 3.17
C SER A 80 15.51 -23.05 1.79
N ALA A 81 14.81 -24.19 1.77
CA ALA A 81 14.27 -24.70 0.53
C ALA A 81 13.28 -23.67 -0.06
N PRO A 82 13.29 -23.43 -1.37
CA PRO A 82 12.27 -22.59 -1.99
C PRO A 82 10.89 -23.17 -1.63
N GLN A 83 10.01 -22.32 -1.10
CA GLN A 83 8.63 -22.71 -0.87
C GLN A 83 8.04 -23.09 -2.22
N ALA A 84 7.50 -24.31 -2.34
CA ALA A 84 6.89 -24.74 -3.59
C ALA A 84 5.79 -23.74 -3.97
N PRO A 85 5.70 -23.31 -5.24
CA PRO A 85 4.59 -22.46 -5.67
C PRO A 85 3.28 -23.17 -5.34
N GLY A 86 2.42 -22.52 -4.53
CA GLY A 86 1.17 -23.10 -4.02
C GLY A 86 1.25 -23.72 -2.62
N SER A 87 2.41 -23.76 -1.95
CA SER A 87 2.48 -24.06 -0.52
C SER A 87 1.99 -22.86 0.30
N ALA A 88 0.67 -22.72 0.42
CA ALA A 88 0.09 -21.93 1.49
C ALA A 88 0.53 -22.55 2.84
N PRO A 89 0.85 -21.75 3.87
CA PRO A 89 0.94 -22.31 5.21
C PRO A 89 -0.37 -23.02 5.52
N ALA A 90 -0.29 -24.24 6.07
CA ALA A 90 -1.50 -24.91 6.54
C ALA A 90 -2.18 -23.99 7.57
N ASP A 91 -3.46 -23.70 7.36
CA ASP A 91 -4.24 -22.91 8.31
C ASP A 91 -4.32 -23.73 9.60
N ILE A 92 -3.86 -23.13 10.70
CA ILE A 92 -3.80 -23.81 11.99
C ILE A 92 -5.08 -23.44 12.73
N ASP A 93 -5.87 -24.42 13.14
CA ASP A 93 -7.11 -24.13 13.86
C ASP A 93 -6.82 -23.53 15.25
N THR A 94 -7.88 -23.14 15.94
CA THR A 94 -7.78 -22.57 17.30
C THR A 94 -7.14 -23.52 18.33
N GLU A 95 -7.05 -24.82 18.03
CA GLU A 95 -6.45 -25.86 18.87
C GLU A 95 -5.01 -26.21 18.43
N GLY A 96 -4.47 -25.50 17.41
CA GLY A 96 -3.14 -25.73 16.88
C GLY A 96 -3.02 -26.97 15.98
N VAL A 97 -4.15 -27.51 15.51
CA VAL A 97 -4.19 -28.64 14.59
C VAL A 97 -4.10 -28.13 13.15
N PRO A 98 -3.21 -28.68 12.30
CA PRO A 98 -3.14 -28.29 10.90
C PRO A 98 -4.44 -28.69 10.21
N THR A 99 -5.18 -27.69 9.71
CA THR A 99 -6.36 -27.90 8.87
C THR A 99 -5.87 -28.48 7.54
N PRO A 100 -6.41 -29.63 7.08
CA PRO A 100 -6.08 -30.12 5.75
C PRO A 100 -6.42 -29.03 4.74
N PRO A 101 -5.57 -28.81 3.71
CA PRO A 101 -5.89 -27.82 2.69
C PRO A 101 -7.27 -28.18 2.12
N ALA A 102 -8.15 -27.19 2.02
CA ALA A 102 -9.36 -27.35 1.24
C ALA A 102 -8.97 -27.90 -0.14
N PRO A 103 -9.79 -28.76 -0.77
CA PRO A 103 -9.55 -29.13 -2.16
C PRO A 103 -9.25 -27.86 -2.94
N GLY A 104 -8.15 -27.88 -3.70
CA GLY A 104 -7.62 -26.67 -4.33
C GLY A 104 -8.73 -25.96 -5.10
N TYR A 105 -8.76 -24.63 -5.03
CA TYR A 105 -9.72 -23.79 -5.77
C TYR A 105 -9.84 -24.21 -7.25
N GLU A 106 -8.76 -24.76 -7.80
CA GLU A 106 -8.65 -25.23 -9.18
C GLU A 106 -9.40 -26.52 -9.46
N GLU A 107 -9.48 -27.43 -8.50
CA GLU A 107 -10.16 -28.72 -8.66
C GLU A 107 -11.69 -28.53 -8.56
N ASP A 108 -12.15 -27.64 -7.68
CA ASP A 108 -13.57 -27.26 -7.55
C ASP A 108 -14.07 -26.46 -8.77
N LEU A 109 -13.25 -25.54 -9.28
CA LEU A 109 -13.57 -24.72 -10.44
C LEU A 109 -13.25 -25.40 -11.79
N GLY A 110 -12.62 -26.58 -11.78
CA GLY A 110 -12.24 -27.31 -12.99
C GLY A 110 -11.16 -26.63 -13.84
N ILE A 111 -10.28 -25.85 -13.22
CA ILE A 111 -9.17 -25.10 -13.87
C ILE A 111 -7.79 -25.69 -13.55
N SER A 112 -7.72 -26.90 -12.98
CA SER A 112 -6.45 -27.54 -12.66
C SER A 112 -5.59 -27.76 -13.93
N ALA A 113 -4.29 -27.46 -13.84
CA ALA A 113 -3.39 -27.50 -15.00
C ALA A 113 -3.28 -28.90 -15.62
N ASP A 114 -3.44 -29.94 -14.79
CA ASP A 114 -3.44 -31.35 -15.20
C ASP A 114 -4.76 -31.80 -15.87
N VAL A 115 -5.82 -30.99 -15.79
CA VAL A 115 -7.13 -31.27 -16.36
C VAL A 115 -7.58 -30.09 -17.22
N ALA A 116 -7.50 -30.22 -18.55
CA ALA A 116 -7.82 -29.12 -19.47
C ALA A 116 -9.20 -28.49 -19.19
N GLY A 117 -9.28 -27.34 -18.52
CA GLY A 117 -10.51 -26.70 -18.02
C GLY A 117 -11.47 -26.08 -19.04
N GLY A 118 -11.45 -26.53 -20.29
CA GLY A 118 -12.39 -26.09 -21.32
C GLY A 118 -13.73 -26.84 -21.26
N SER A 119 -14.81 -26.20 -21.73
CA SER A 119 -16.19 -26.73 -21.82
C SER A 119 -16.37 -27.93 -22.78
N MET A 120 -15.32 -28.70 -23.05
CA MET A 120 -15.40 -29.89 -23.89
C MET A 120 -16.05 -31.04 -23.09
N PRO A 121 -17.09 -31.70 -23.63
CA PRO A 121 -17.68 -32.87 -23.00
C PRO A 121 -16.63 -33.99 -22.83
N SER A 122 -16.75 -34.77 -21.74
CA SER A 122 -15.77 -35.81 -21.37
C SER A 122 -15.53 -36.86 -22.46
N GLU A 123 -16.52 -37.12 -23.31
CA GLU A 123 -16.44 -38.03 -24.48
C GLU A 123 -15.33 -37.63 -25.46
N ILE A 124 -15.06 -36.33 -25.60
CA ILE A 124 -13.99 -35.81 -26.47
C ILE A 124 -12.63 -35.90 -25.77
N ARG A 125 -12.60 -35.80 -24.43
CA ARG A 125 -11.37 -35.87 -23.62
C ARG A 125 -10.87 -37.30 -23.46
N HIS A 126 -11.77 -38.27 -23.39
CA HIS A 126 -11.47 -39.70 -23.27
C HIS A 126 -12.24 -40.50 -24.33
N PRO A 127 -11.76 -40.54 -25.58
CA PRO A 127 -12.37 -41.40 -26.58
C PRO A 127 -12.25 -42.88 -26.16
N GLU A 128 -13.28 -43.66 -26.47
CA GLU A 128 -13.26 -45.10 -26.24
C GLU A 128 -12.09 -45.73 -27.02
N PRO A 129 -11.30 -46.63 -26.40
CA PRO A 129 -10.21 -47.30 -27.10
C PRO A 129 -10.77 -48.14 -28.26
N PRO A 130 -10.04 -48.24 -29.40
CA PRO A 130 -10.50 -49.05 -30.52
C PRO A 130 -10.50 -50.55 -30.15
N ASP A 131 -11.49 -51.29 -30.65
CA ASP A 131 -11.55 -52.76 -30.62
C ASP A 131 -10.37 -53.42 -31.37
#